data_AF-A0A497Q9Q6-F1
#
_entry.id   AF-A0A497Q9Q6-F1
#
_cell.length_a   1.000
_cell.length_b   1.000
_cell.length_c   1.000
_cell.angle_alpha   90.00
_cell.angle_beta   90.00
_cell.angle_gamma   90.00
#
_symmetry.space_group_name_H-M   'P 1'
#
loop_
_entity.id
_entity.type
_entity.pdbx_description
1 polymer ?
#
loop_
_entity_poly.entity_id
_entity_poly.type
_entity_poly.pdbx_seq_one_letter_code
_entity_poly.pdbx_strand_id
1 'polypeptide(L)'
;MADKEKLIEKIEDGDFSIDDLPEFLAVFKETCNESEDVAEEVEDWDRKFQINMSDADNFWFKIEDGKFDYGMGEIEEPDVTLEMNGETAAGVFTGEIDATSAYMSGDLKIIGPLPDAVKFRTLTELVREEMED
;
A
#
# COMPACT_ATOMS: atom_id res chain seq x y z
N MET A 1 4.15 -6.72 18.46
CA MET A 1 3.72 -5.37 18.06
C MET A 1 4.73 -4.93 17.04
N ALA A 2 4.29 -4.56 15.85
CA ALA A 2 5.19 -4.02 14.83
C ALA A 2 5.69 -2.65 15.31
N ASP A 3 6.96 -2.35 15.05
CA ASP A 3 7.60 -1.17 15.60
C ASP A 3 7.52 -0.02 14.58
N LYS A 4 6.44 0.77 14.68
CA LYS A 4 6.17 1.93 13.80
C LYS A 4 7.37 2.88 13.74
N GLU A 5 7.98 3.21 14.88
CA GLU A 5 9.14 4.11 14.97
C GLU A 5 10.35 3.58 14.19
N LYS A 6 10.66 2.30 14.36
CA LYS A 6 11.77 1.65 13.65
C LYS A 6 11.56 1.59 12.13
N LEU A 7 10.33 1.38 11.68
CA LEU A 7 10.01 1.39 10.25
C LEU A 7 10.20 2.78 9.65
N ILE A 8 9.77 3.83 10.36
CA ILE A 8 9.96 5.23 9.92
C ILE A 8 11.45 5.54 9.83
N GLU A 9 12.25 5.20 10.85
CA GLU A 9 13.71 5.41 10.83
C GLU A 9 14.35 4.74 9.60
N LYS A 10 13.95 3.51 9.27
CA LYS A 10 14.43 2.82 8.06
C LYS A 10 14.04 3.51 6.76
N ILE A 11 12.83 4.05 6.69
CA ILE A 11 12.35 4.80 5.53
C ILE A 11 13.16 6.10 5.38
N GLU A 12 13.38 6.83 6.47
CA GLU A 12 14.17 8.07 6.49
C GLU A 12 15.64 7.84 6.10
N ASP A 13 16.22 6.71 6.53
CA ASP A 13 17.60 6.34 6.22
C ASP A 13 17.76 5.71 4.81
N GLY A 14 16.65 5.42 4.10
CA GLY A 14 16.67 4.76 2.80
C GLY A 14 17.05 3.27 2.87
N ASP A 15 16.92 2.66 4.04
CA ASP A 15 17.23 1.25 4.32
C ASP A 15 15.96 0.35 4.25
N PHE A 16 14.80 0.92 3.93
CA PHE A 16 13.56 0.18 3.75
C PHE A 16 13.63 -0.74 2.51
N SER A 17 13.17 -1.99 2.68
CA SER A 17 13.23 -2.99 1.61
C SER A 17 12.06 -3.96 1.65
N ILE A 18 12.01 -4.88 0.68
CA ILE A 18 11.02 -5.95 0.60
C ILE A 18 10.97 -6.82 1.87
N ASP A 19 12.09 -6.97 2.58
CA ASP A 19 12.17 -7.76 3.81
C ASP A 19 11.38 -7.11 4.97
N ASP A 20 11.16 -5.79 4.88
CA ASP A 20 10.39 -5.01 5.87
C ASP A 20 8.90 -4.96 5.54
N LEU A 21 8.50 -5.42 4.35
CA LEU A 21 7.13 -5.36 3.87
C LEU A 21 6.13 -6.02 4.84
N PRO A 22 6.35 -7.23 5.40
CA PRO A 22 5.37 -7.82 6.32
C PRO A 22 5.13 -6.97 7.58
N GLU A 23 6.17 -6.32 8.10
CA GLU A 23 6.06 -5.43 9.25
C GLU A 23 5.35 -4.12 8.86
N PHE A 24 5.71 -3.56 7.70
CA PHE A 24 5.05 -2.39 7.12
C PHE A 24 3.55 -2.62 6.91
N LEU A 25 3.14 -3.74 6.30
CA LEU A 25 1.73 -4.06 6.07
C LEU A 25 0.95 -4.16 7.38
N ALA A 26 1.57 -4.67 8.44
CA ALA A 26 0.97 -4.73 9.76
C ALA A 26 0.72 -3.34 10.34
N VAL A 27 1.73 -2.46 10.30
CA VAL A 27 1.59 -1.07 10.76
C VAL A 27 0.61 -0.29 9.90
N PHE A 28 0.72 -0.40 8.57
CA PHE A 28 -0.18 0.25 7.62
C PHE A 28 -1.64 -0.08 7.91
N LYS A 29 -1.96 -1.37 8.15
CA LYS A 29 -3.31 -1.80 8.55
C LYS A 29 -3.74 -1.18 9.87
N GLU A 30 -2.86 -1.17 10.87
CA GLU A 30 -3.16 -0.63 12.21
C GLU A 30 -3.48 0.86 12.09
N THR A 31 -2.60 1.64 11.44
CA THR A 31 -2.80 3.07 11.17
C THR A 31 -4.09 3.34 10.41
N CYS A 32 -4.37 2.60 9.32
CA CYS A 32 -5.61 2.77 8.56
C CYS A 32 -6.87 2.60 9.42
N ASN A 33 -6.86 1.63 10.35
CA ASN A 33 -8.02 1.31 11.17
C ASN A 33 -8.15 2.18 12.43
N GLU A 34 -7.09 2.93 12.79
CA GLU A 34 -7.08 3.87 13.92
C GLU A 34 -7.32 5.32 13.50
N SER A 35 -7.08 5.66 12.23
CA SER A 35 -7.28 7.00 11.69
C SER A 35 -8.74 7.27 11.34
N GLU A 36 -9.33 8.30 11.99
CA GLU A 36 -10.68 8.77 11.68
C GLU A 36 -10.76 9.30 10.24
N ASP A 37 -9.72 9.99 9.76
CA ASP A 37 -9.65 10.55 8.41
C ASP A 37 -9.63 9.43 7.34
N VAL A 38 -8.87 8.36 7.59
CA VAL A 38 -8.88 7.19 6.69
C VAL A 38 -10.26 6.51 6.69
N ALA A 39 -10.88 6.36 7.86
CA ALA A 39 -12.20 5.73 7.98
C ALA A 39 -13.29 6.48 7.20
N GLU A 40 -13.27 7.83 7.24
CA GLU A 40 -14.19 8.67 6.45
C GLU A 40 -13.97 8.47 4.94
N GLU A 41 -12.72 8.38 4.49
CA GLU A 41 -12.42 8.17 3.08
C GLU A 41 -12.88 6.80 2.56
N VAL A 42 -13.03 5.79 3.42
CA VAL A 42 -13.38 4.41 3.01
C VAL A 42 -14.77 3.91 3.40
N GLU A 43 -15.61 4.73 4.05
CA GLU A 43 -16.92 4.32 4.61
C GLU A 43 -17.83 3.57 3.61
N ASP A 44 -17.88 4.01 2.35
CA ASP A 44 -18.70 3.41 1.28
C ASP A 44 -17.85 2.84 0.13
N TRP A 45 -16.63 2.39 0.43
CA TRP A 45 -15.66 1.99 -0.59
C TRP A 45 -15.00 0.64 -0.30
N ASP A 46 -15.70 -0.43 -0.63
CA ASP A 46 -15.16 -1.78 -0.58
C ASP A 46 -14.33 -2.09 -1.82
N ARG A 47 -13.05 -2.43 -1.65
CA ARG A 47 -12.15 -2.78 -2.76
C ARG A 47 -11.10 -3.80 -2.37
N LYS A 48 -10.80 -4.69 -3.31
CA LYS A 48 -9.69 -5.63 -3.26
C LYS A 48 -8.58 -5.18 -4.19
N PHE A 49 -7.41 -4.89 -3.63
CA PHE A 49 -6.19 -4.55 -4.36
C PHE A 49 -5.24 -5.74 -4.33
N GLN A 50 -4.92 -6.28 -5.50
CA GLN A 50 -3.84 -7.25 -5.68
C GLN A 50 -2.55 -6.52 -6.05
N ILE A 51 -1.45 -6.87 -5.40
CA ILE A 51 -0.11 -6.42 -5.75
C ILE A 51 0.69 -7.63 -6.23
N ASN A 52 1.06 -7.61 -7.51
CA ASN A 52 1.84 -8.63 -8.16
C ASN A 52 3.28 -8.14 -8.30
N MET A 53 4.20 -8.79 -7.61
CA MET A 53 5.62 -8.47 -7.67
C MET A 53 6.35 -9.46 -8.57
N SER A 54 7.13 -8.93 -9.51
CA SER A 54 7.84 -9.76 -10.49
C SER A 54 9.03 -10.54 -9.92
N ASP A 55 9.55 -10.11 -8.76
CA ASP A 55 10.78 -10.58 -8.13
C ASP A 55 10.62 -10.82 -6.61
N ALA A 56 9.40 -10.75 -6.09
CA ALA A 56 9.08 -10.97 -4.67
C ALA A 56 7.67 -11.59 -4.50
N ASP A 57 7.32 -11.98 -3.27
CA ASP A 57 6.03 -12.59 -2.97
C ASP A 57 4.88 -11.58 -3.08
N ASN A 58 3.88 -11.90 -3.90
CA ASN A 58 2.65 -11.11 -4.03
C ASN A 58 1.98 -10.86 -2.67
N PHE A 59 1.17 -9.81 -2.60
CA PHE A 59 0.31 -9.53 -1.45
C PHE A 59 -0.93 -8.77 -1.90
N TRP A 60 -1.87 -8.58 -0.99
CA TRP A 60 -3.10 -7.87 -1.27
C TRP A 60 -3.53 -7.00 -0.10
N PHE A 61 -4.31 -5.97 -0.42
CA PHE A 61 -5.11 -5.21 0.55
C PHE A 61 -6.58 -5.42 0.25
N LYS A 62 -7.39 -5.44 1.31
CA LYS A 62 -8.83 -5.47 1.23
C LYS A 62 -9.39 -4.37 2.12
N ILE A 63 -10.25 -3.54 1.53
CA ILE A 63 -11.10 -2.62 2.24
C ILE A 63 -12.50 -3.20 2.20
N GLU A 64 -13.11 -3.41 3.36
CA GLU A 64 -14.47 -3.95 3.49
C GLU A 64 -15.13 -3.37 4.75
N ASP A 65 -16.33 -2.81 4.63
CA ASP A 65 -17.08 -2.19 5.74
C ASP A 65 -16.23 -1.13 6.48
N GLY A 66 -15.51 -0.31 5.72
CA GLY A 66 -14.63 0.75 6.24
C GLY A 66 -13.38 0.24 6.98
N LYS A 67 -13.03 -1.05 6.86
CA LYS A 67 -11.86 -1.64 7.52
C LYS A 67 -10.84 -2.15 6.54
N PHE A 68 -9.57 -1.96 6.90
CA PHE A 68 -8.44 -2.47 6.15
C PHE A 68 -8.01 -3.84 6.66
N ASP A 69 -7.72 -4.73 5.72
CA ASP A 69 -7.05 -6.00 5.94
C ASP A 69 -5.99 -6.23 4.85
N TYR A 70 -5.06 -7.14 5.12
CA TYR A 70 -4.03 -7.52 4.16
C TYR A 70 -3.73 -9.01 4.24
N GLY A 71 -3.06 -9.53 3.22
CA GLY A 71 -2.50 -10.87 3.26
C GLY A 71 -1.43 -11.09 2.22
N MET A 72 -0.61 -12.11 2.46
CA MET A 72 0.40 -12.56 1.51
C MET A 72 -0.23 -13.46 0.44
N GLY A 73 0.35 -13.47 -0.75
CA GLY A 73 -0.09 -14.24 -1.91
C GLY A 73 -1.14 -13.51 -2.75
N GLU A 74 -2.13 -14.26 -3.20
CA GLU A 74 -3.16 -13.80 -4.13
C GLU A 74 -4.54 -13.72 -3.46
N ILE A 75 -5.32 -12.68 -3.79
CA ILE A 75 -6.72 -12.57 -3.41
C ILE A 75 -7.63 -12.98 -4.58
N GLU A 76 -8.75 -13.63 -4.27
CA GLU A 76 -9.76 -13.97 -5.26
C GLU A 76 -10.55 -12.73 -5.71
N GLU A 77 -10.73 -12.62 -7.03
CA GLU A 77 -11.51 -11.56 -7.68
C GLU A 77 -11.07 -10.14 -7.28
N PRO A 78 -9.81 -9.74 -7.57
CA PRO A 78 -9.37 -8.39 -7.28
C PRO A 78 -10.09 -7.36 -8.16
N ASP A 79 -10.46 -6.22 -7.58
CA ASP A 79 -11.03 -5.08 -8.32
C ASP A 79 -9.94 -4.34 -9.09
N VAL A 80 -8.76 -4.22 -8.46
CA VAL A 80 -7.57 -3.58 -9.02
C VAL A 80 -6.37 -4.50 -8.82
N THR A 81 -5.56 -4.68 -9.85
CA THR A 81 -4.26 -5.34 -9.79
C THR A 81 -3.17 -4.36 -10.18
N LEU A 82 -2.16 -4.25 -9.32
CA LEU A 82 -0.95 -3.47 -9.52
C LEU A 82 0.21 -4.44 -9.79
N GLU A 83 0.88 -4.32 -10.93
CA GLU A 83 2.04 -5.13 -11.28
C GLU A 83 3.29 -4.25 -11.28
N MET A 84 4.32 -4.65 -10.52
CA MET A 84 5.60 -3.94 -10.42
C MET A 84 6.73 -4.88 -9.93
N ASN A 85 7.95 -4.38 -9.75
CA ASN A 85 9.00 -5.09 -9.01
C ASN A 85 9.03 -4.64 -7.54
N GLY A 86 9.78 -5.35 -6.71
CA GLY A 86 9.86 -5.10 -5.27
C GLY A 86 10.46 -3.74 -4.94
N GLU A 87 11.45 -3.27 -5.71
CA GLU A 87 12.05 -1.94 -5.56
C GLU A 87 11.02 -0.82 -5.80
N THR A 88 10.25 -0.94 -6.89
CA THR A 88 9.17 0.01 -7.23
C THR A 88 8.07 -0.04 -6.18
N ALA A 89 7.68 -1.23 -5.71
CA ALA A 89 6.69 -1.37 -4.66
C ALA A 89 7.15 -0.67 -3.37
N ALA A 90 8.33 -1.01 -2.88
CA ALA A 90 8.91 -0.38 -1.70
C ALA A 90 8.93 1.14 -1.84
N GLY A 91 9.53 1.66 -2.91
CA GLY A 91 9.62 3.10 -3.14
C GLY A 91 8.26 3.78 -3.30
N VAL A 92 7.25 3.13 -3.88
CA VAL A 92 5.90 3.70 -4.00
C VAL A 92 5.20 3.76 -2.64
N PHE A 93 5.31 2.70 -1.82
CA PHE A 93 4.68 2.66 -0.50
C PHE A 93 5.37 3.57 0.52
N THR A 94 6.68 3.77 0.43
CA THR A 94 7.42 4.77 1.22
C THR A 94 7.25 6.19 0.66
N GLY A 95 6.99 6.29 -0.64
CA GLY A 95 6.90 7.54 -1.40
C GLY A 95 8.23 8.10 -1.88
N GLU A 96 9.31 7.32 -1.78
CA GLU A 96 10.58 7.60 -2.46
C GLU A 96 10.41 7.60 -4.00
N ILE A 97 9.44 6.82 -4.50
CA ILE A 97 9.04 6.76 -5.91
C ILE A 97 7.61 7.30 -6.05
N ASP A 98 7.44 8.32 -6.88
CA ASP A 98 6.10 8.80 -7.25
C ASP A 98 5.37 7.74 -8.11
N ALA A 99 4.24 7.25 -7.60
CA ALA A 99 3.42 6.23 -8.26
C ALA A 99 2.95 6.66 -9.67
N THR A 100 2.72 7.95 -9.89
CA THR A 100 2.30 8.46 -11.21
C THR A 100 3.42 8.32 -12.22
N SER A 101 4.64 8.68 -11.82
CA SER A 101 5.84 8.59 -12.64
C SER A 101 6.16 7.13 -12.95
N ALA A 102 6.07 6.22 -11.97
CA ALA A 102 6.23 4.78 -12.17
C ALA A 102 5.18 4.21 -13.15
N TYR A 103 3.93 4.69 -13.07
CA TYR A 103 2.89 4.30 -14.02
C TYR A 103 3.16 4.82 -15.43
N MET A 104 3.64 6.05 -15.57
CA MET A 104 3.97 6.64 -16.86
C MET A 104 5.21 6.02 -17.51
N SER A 105 6.20 5.58 -16.73
CA SER A 105 7.39 4.87 -17.22
C SER A 105 7.10 3.41 -17.60
N GLY A 106 6.04 2.83 -17.03
CA GLY A 106 5.66 1.44 -17.21
C GLY A 106 6.24 0.49 -16.15
N ASP A 107 6.91 1.02 -15.13
CA ASP A 107 7.41 0.24 -13.99
C ASP A 107 6.29 -0.19 -13.04
N LEU A 108 5.20 0.60 -13.00
CA LEU A 108 3.92 0.24 -12.40
C LEU A 108 2.87 0.05 -13.49
N LYS A 109 2.23 -1.11 -13.52
CA LYS A 109 1.09 -1.37 -14.41
C LYS A 109 -0.18 -1.57 -13.59
N ILE A 110 -1.26 -0.90 -14.02
CA ILE A 110 -2.56 -0.94 -13.35
C ILE A 110 -3.55 -1.70 -14.24
N ILE A 111 -4.23 -2.68 -13.67
CA ILE A 111 -5.32 -3.43 -14.30
C ILE A 111 -6.56 -3.26 -13.43
N GLY A 112 -7.63 -2.68 -13.98
CA GLY A 112 -8.86 -2.38 -13.25
C GLY A 112 -9.26 -0.90 -13.38
N PRO A 113 -10.19 -0.41 -12.55
CA PRO A 113 -10.64 0.97 -12.59
C PRO A 113 -9.54 1.95 -12.12
N LEU A 114 -9.06 2.80 -13.02
CA LEU A 114 -8.08 3.85 -12.68
C LEU A 114 -8.52 4.77 -11.52
N PRO A 115 -9.80 5.19 -11.38
CA PRO A 115 -10.22 6.00 -10.24
C PRO A 115 -9.98 5.32 -8.89
N ASP A 116 -10.16 4.00 -8.81
CA ASP A 116 -9.93 3.25 -7.57
C ASP A 116 -8.42 3.15 -7.27
N ALA A 117 -7.58 2.97 -8.29
CA ALA A 117 -6.13 3.01 -8.11
C ALA A 117 -5.62 4.39 -7.65
N VAL A 118 -6.18 5.48 -8.18
CA VAL A 118 -5.85 6.85 -7.75
C VAL A 118 -6.30 7.09 -6.31
N LYS A 119 -7.50 6.64 -5.94
CA LYS A 119 -7.98 6.76 -4.56
C LYS A 119 -7.09 5.98 -3.59
N PHE A 120 -6.70 4.76 -3.95
CA PHE A 120 -5.77 3.96 -3.15
C PHE A 120 -4.42 4.67 -2.94
N ARG A 121 -3.86 5.30 -3.99
CA ARG A 121 -2.65 6.11 -3.84
C ARG A 121 -2.84 7.27 -2.84
N THR A 122 -3.92 8.03 -2.95
CA THR A 122 -4.20 9.12 -2.00
C THR A 122 -4.34 8.60 -0.57
N LEU A 123 -4.96 7.43 -0.38
CA LEU A 123 -5.02 6.77 0.93
C LEU A 123 -3.64 6.37 1.44
N THR A 124 -2.76 5.81 0.59
CA THR A 124 -1.39 5.47 1.02
C THR A 124 -0.58 6.70 1.41
N GLU A 125 -0.81 7.85 0.75
CA GLU A 125 -0.19 9.12 1.12
C GLU A 125 -0.70 9.63 2.47
N LEU A 126 -2.02 9.60 2.70
CA LEU A 126 -2.65 9.98 3.97
C LEU A 126 -2.16 9.10 5.14
N VAL A 127 -2.14 7.78 4.94
CA VAL A 127 -1.69 6.83 5.96
C VAL A 127 -0.22 7.07 6.32
N ARG A 128 0.62 7.47 5.37
CA ARG A 128 2.02 7.80 5.67
C ARG A 128 2.13 9.05 6.54
N GLU A 129 1.34 10.09 6.26
CA GLU A 129 1.31 11.29 7.11
C GLU A 129 0.89 10.92 8.55
N GLU A 130 -0.13 10.07 8.70
CA GLU A 130 -0.55 9.51 10.00
C GLU A 130 0.51 8.59 10.64
N MET A 131 1.41 8.03 9.83
CA MET A 131 2.56 7.28 10.34
C MET A 131 3.68 8.21 10.82
N GLU A 132 3.81 9.41 10.30
CA GLU A 132 4.85 10.36 10.71
C GLU A 132 4.46 11.18 11.96
N ASP A 133 3.15 11.28 12.23
CA ASP A 133 2.57 11.87 13.45
C ASP A 133 2.63 10.94 14.69
#